data_AF-A0A5K4EFD9-F1
#
_entry.id   AF-A0A5K4EFD9-F1
#
_cell.length_a   1.000
_cell.length_b   1.000
_cell.length_c   1.000
_cell.angle_alpha   90.00
_cell.angle_beta   90.00
_cell.angle_gamma   90.00
#
_symmetry.space_group_name_H-M   'P 1'
#
loop_
_entity.id
_entity.type
_entity.pdbx_description
1 polymer ?
#
loop_
_entity_poly.entity_id
_entity_poly.type
_entity_poly.pdbx_seq_one_letter_code
_entity_poly.pdbx_strand_id
1 'polypeptide(L)'
;MEKFSYPGNLYKTRCLECNDIRVNFDKPICAALLGRGSPIIENIPCKPIPLSQLPRCQNRINNNICGGLLRPHVVWFGENLEPHILSKAGEIVQKADVCLVVGASSAVYPVASFTRSLANRGIPVAEINVEVTPATHLLQYHFQGKSGDVLPKLFDSLTLT
;
A
#
# COMPACT_ATOMS: atom_id res chain seq x y z
N MET A 1 0.01 5.57 -17.95
CA MET A 1 0.28 5.72 -16.51
C MET A 1 0.44 4.33 -15.91
N GLU A 2 1.66 3.95 -15.51
CA GLU A 2 1.88 2.67 -14.84
C GLU A 2 1.47 2.77 -13.36
N LYS A 3 0.74 1.77 -12.83
CA LYS A 3 0.32 1.72 -11.43
C LYS A 3 1.13 0.66 -10.67
N PHE A 4 1.72 1.07 -9.55
CA PHE A 4 2.45 0.17 -8.65
C PHE A 4 1.78 0.13 -7.28
N SER A 5 1.74 -1.05 -6.68
CA SER A 5 1.27 -1.24 -5.31
C SER A 5 2.39 -1.87 -4.49
N TYR A 6 3.09 -1.04 -3.72
CA TYR A 6 4.25 -1.44 -2.92
C TYR A 6 3.89 -2.21 -1.65
N PRO A 7 2.87 -1.85 -0.85
CA PRO A 7 2.51 -2.62 0.34
C PRO A 7 1.67 -3.86 0.02
N GLY A 8 1.60 -4.30 -1.24
CA GLY A 8 0.74 -5.39 -1.69
C GLY A 8 -0.72 -4.98 -1.92
N ASN A 9 -1.68 -5.87 -1.70
CA ASN A 9 -3.09 -5.64 -1.95
C ASN A 9 -3.98 -6.39 -0.93
N LEU A 10 -4.92 -5.67 -0.30
CA LEU A 10 -5.84 -6.24 0.69
C LEU A 10 -6.73 -7.36 0.11
N TYR A 11 -7.09 -7.26 -1.16
CA TYR A 11 -7.89 -8.25 -1.89
C TYR A 11 -7.03 -9.34 -2.53
N LYS A 12 -5.81 -9.54 -2.02
CA LYS A 12 -4.98 -10.67 -2.37
C LYS A 12 -4.58 -11.43 -1.11
N THR A 13 -4.47 -12.74 -1.21
CA THR A 13 -3.97 -13.61 -0.15
C THR A 13 -2.73 -14.35 -0.63
N ARG A 14 -1.77 -14.58 0.27
CA ARG A 14 -0.61 -15.45 0.06
C ARG A 14 -0.68 -16.64 1.03
N CYS A 15 -0.52 -17.85 0.52
CA CYS A 15 -0.38 -19.03 1.36
C CYS A 15 1.01 -19.09 2.01
N LEU A 16 1.07 -19.39 3.31
CA LEU A 16 2.32 -19.51 4.06
C LEU A 16 3.10 -20.80 3.78
N GLU A 17 2.47 -21.79 3.14
CA GLU A 17 3.09 -23.08 2.86
C GLU A 17 3.52 -23.19 1.39
N CYS A 18 2.59 -22.97 0.45
CA CYS A 18 2.87 -23.13 -0.98
C CYS A 18 3.13 -21.83 -1.73
N ASN A 19 3.10 -20.67 -1.05
CA ASN A 19 3.28 -19.34 -1.63
C ASN A 19 2.31 -18.94 -2.75
N ASP A 20 1.21 -19.69 -2.92
CA ASP A 20 0.17 -19.36 -3.90
C ASP A 20 -0.46 -18.00 -3.56
N ILE A 21 -0.52 -17.12 -4.57
CA ILE A 21 -1.07 -15.78 -4.45
C ILE A 21 -2.35 -15.70 -5.27
N ARG A 22 -3.46 -15.39 -4.62
CA ARG A 22 -4.77 -15.28 -5.28
C ARG A 22 -5.48 -14.00 -4.89
N VAL A 23 -6.28 -13.52 -5.83
CA VAL A 23 -7.25 -12.45 -5.55
C VAL A 23 -8.42 -13.06 -4.78
N ASN A 24 -8.87 -12.38 -3.73
CA ASN A 24 -10.03 -12.78 -2.94
C ASN A 24 -10.89 -11.54 -2.64
N PHE A 25 -12.16 -11.61 -3.04
CA PHE A 25 -13.17 -10.57 -2.80
C PHE A 25 -14.34 -11.08 -1.93
N ASP A 26 -14.17 -12.24 -1.30
CA ASP A 26 -15.21 -12.90 -0.51
C ASP A 26 -15.54 -12.07 0.73
N LYS A 27 -16.83 -12.03 1.09
CA LYS A 27 -17.34 -11.27 2.23
C LYS A 27 -18.30 -12.15 3.05
N PRO A 28 -17.88 -12.69 4.21
CA PRO A 28 -16.52 -12.66 4.77
C PRO A 28 -15.55 -13.60 4.04
N ILE A 29 -14.24 -13.36 4.16
CA ILE A 29 -13.19 -14.21 3.56
C ILE A 29 -13.21 -15.67 4.06
N CYS A 30 -13.73 -15.90 5.27
CA CYS A 30 -14.13 -17.22 5.75
C CYS A 30 -15.30 -17.09 6.74
N ALA A 31 -16.06 -18.19 6.90
CA ALA A 31 -17.24 -18.20 7.76
C ALA A 31 -16.94 -17.79 9.23
N ALA A 32 -15.77 -18.15 9.75
CA ALA A 32 -15.38 -17.84 11.13
C ALA A 32 -15.21 -16.32 11.40
N LEU A 33 -14.99 -15.52 10.36
CA LEU A 33 -14.85 -14.07 10.44
C LEU A 33 -16.19 -13.33 10.29
N LEU A 34 -17.31 -14.04 10.12
CA LEU A 34 -18.63 -13.41 10.07
C LEU A 34 -18.94 -12.68 11.39
N GLY A 35 -19.32 -11.40 11.29
CA GLY A 35 -19.63 -10.57 12.46
C GLY A 35 -18.42 -10.31 13.37
N ARG A 36 -17.20 -10.35 12.82
CA ARG A 36 -15.94 -10.02 13.51
C ARG A 36 -15.32 -8.76 12.92
N GLY A 37 -14.30 -8.21 13.59
CA GLY A 37 -13.57 -7.04 13.13
C GLY A 37 -14.24 -5.69 13.41
N SER A 38 -15.03 -5.60 14.49
CA SER A 38 -15.59 -4.32 14.94
C SER A 38 -14.45 -3.31 15.21
N PRO A 39 -14.53 -2.08 14.69
CA PRO A 39 -13.57 -1.03 15.03
C PRO A 39 -13.80 -0.45 16.44
N ILE A 40 -14.96 -0.73 17.04
CA ILE A 40 -15.34 -0.27 18.37
C ILE A 40 -14.83 -1.28 19.41
N ILE A 41 -13.92 -0.85 20.28
CA ILE A 41 -13.25 -1.65 21.32
C ILE A 41 -14.08 -1.65 22.62
N GLU A 42 -15.40 -1.65 22.53
CA GLU A 42 -16.28 -1.66 23.72
C GLU A 42 -16.53 -3.10 24.16
N ASN A 43 -15.72 -3.63 25.09
CA ASN A 43 -15.95 -4.87 25.85
C ASN A 43 -16.60 -6.03 25.07
N ILE A 44 -16.28 -6.18 23.79
CA ILE A 44 -16.78 -7.28 22.97
C ILE A 44 -16.03 -8.52 23.43
N PRO A 45 -16.69 -9.57 23.95
CA PRO A 45 -16.02 -10.82 24.28
C PRO A 45 -15.51 -11.46 22.98
N CYS A 46 -14.28 -11.14 22.61
CA CYS A 46 -13.62 -11.69 21.44
C CYS A 46 -13.05 -13.05 21.82
N LYS A 47 -13.87 -14.09 21.70
CA LYS A 47 -13.36 -15.47 21.76
C LYS A 47 -12.36 -15.65 20.61
N PRO A 48 -11.09 -16.03 20.89
CA PRO A 48 -10.12 -16.26 19.85
C PRO A 48 -10.62 -17.31 18.86
N ILE A 49 -10.46 -17.04 17.56
CA ILE A 49 -10.78 -18.00 16.51
C ILE A 49 -9.62 -18.99 16.41
N PRO A 50 -9.87 -20.31 16.48
CA PRO A 50 -8.82 -21.30 16.25
C PRO A 50 -8.18 -21.13 14.87
N LEU A 51 -6.85 -21.33 14.77
CA LEU A 51 -6.13 -21.21 13.49
C LEU A 51 -6.70 -22.13 12.39
N SER A 52 -7.29 -23.27 12.78
CA SER A 52 -7.98 -24.20 11.88
C SER A 52 -9.17 -23.60 11.14
N GLN A 53 -9.81 -22.57 11.71
CA GLN A 53 -11.00 -21.92 11.17
C GLN A 53 -10.69 -20.62 10.40
N LEU A 54 -9.43 -20.18 10.39
CA LEU A 54 -8.97 -19.04 9.61
C LEU A 54 -8.86 -19.40 8.11
N PRO A 55 -8.73 -18.41 7.21
CA PRO A 55 -8.68 -18.66 5.76
C PRO A 55 -7.57 -19.67 5.38
N ARG A 56 -7.95 -20.71 4.62
CA ARG A 56 -7.07 -21.82 4.21
C ARG A 56 -6.89 -21.89 2.70
N CYS A 57 -5.70 -22.33 2.28
CA CYS A 57 -5.33 -22.46 0.89
C CYS A 57 -6.10 -23.58 0.19
N GLN A 58 -6.77 -23.24 -0.92
CA GLN A 58 -7.49 -24.18 -1.78
C GLN A 58 -6.67 -24.60 -3.01
N ASN A 59 -5.36 -24.29 -3.03
CA ASN A 59 -4.49 -24.71 -4.13
C ASN A 59 -4.27 -26.23 -4.10
N ARG A 60 -4.22 -26.86 -5.28
CA ARG A 60 -3.94 -28.29 -5.43
C ARG A 60 -2.48 -28.51 -5.80
N ILE A 61 -1.79 -29.34 -5.04
CA ILE A 61 -0.39 -29.72 -5.24
C ILE A 61 -0.33 -31.24 -5.18
N ASN A 62 0.15 -31.89 -6.25
CA ASN A 62 0.25 -33.34 -6.35
C ASN A 62 -1.07 -34.06 -5.96
N ASN A 63 -2.19 -33.61 -6.54
CA ASN A 63 -3.57 -34.08 -6.28
C ASN A 63 -4.13 -33.84 -4.86
N ASN A 64 -3.39 -33.22 -3.94
CA ASN A 64 -3.84 -32.88 -2.59
C ASN A 64 -4.12 -31.39 -2.44
N ILE A 65 -5.09 -31.03 -1.58
CA ILE A 65 -5.32 -29.62 -1.22
C ILE A 65 -4.22 -29.20 -0.26
N CYS A 66 -3.57 -28.06 -0.52
CA CYS A 66 -2.51 -27.51 0.33
C CYS A 66 -3.00 -27.27 1.76
N GLY A 67 -4.16 -26.62 1.95
CA GLY A 67 -4.74 -26.41 3.28
C GLY A 67 -4.00 -25.42 4.19
N GLY A 68 -2.84 -24.92 3.75
CA GLY A 68 -2.02 -24.00 4.53
C GLY A 68 -2.71 -22.68 4.88
N LEU A 69 -2.26 -22.04 5.96
CA LEU A 69 -2.82 -20.77 6.42
C LEU A 69 -2.58 -19.67 5.37
N LEU A 70 -3.63 -18.90 5.07
CA LEU A 70 -3.53 -17.72 4.23
C LEU A 70 -3.28 -16.49 5.10
N ARG A 71 -2.42 -15.60 4.60
CA ARG A 71 -2.31 -14.23 5.09
C ARG A 71 -2.71 -13.24 3.99
N PRO A 72 -3.10 -12.00 4.33
CA PRO A 72 -3.20 -10.94 3.35
C PRO A 72 -1.85 -10.80 2.64
N HIS A 73 -1.90 -10.66 1.32
CA HIS A 73 -0.73 -10.43 0.49
C HIS A 73 -0.37 -8.95 0.53
N VAL A 74 0.08 -8.55 1.71
CA VAL A 74 0.58 -7.21 2.04
C VAL A 74 1.94 -7.35 2.70
N VAL A 75 2.76 -6.31 2.57
CA VAL A 75 4.07 -6.23 3.24
C VAL A 75 3.84 -5.68 4.64
N TRP A 76 4.21 -6.46 5.66
CA TRP A 76 4.14 -6.03 7.05
C TRP A 76 5.38 -5.23 7.46
N PHE A 77 5.27 -4.46 8.54
CA PHE A 77 6.44 -3.82 9.13
C PHE A 77 7.48 -4.88 9.51
N GLY A 78 8.74 -4.62 9.15
CA GLY A 78 9.84 -5.57 9.30
C GLY A 78 10.02 -6.55 8.13
N GLU A 79 9.07 -6.60 7.18
CA GLU A 79 9.24 -7.39 5.96
C GLU A 79 9.88 -6.58 4.83
N ASN A 80 10.62 -7.27 3.98
CA ASN A 80 11.19 -6.67 2.78
C ASN A 80 10.10 -6.47 1.72
N LEU A 81 10.13 -5.29 1.08
CA LEU A 81 9.45 -5.10 -0.19
C LEU A 81 10.07 -6.00 -1.27
N GLU A 82 9.27 -6.42 -2.24
CA GLU A 82 9.75 -7.28 -3.31
C GLU A 82 10.82 -6.55 -4.15
N PRO A 83 12.04 -7.10 -4.31
CA PRO A 83 13.16 -6.38 -4.92
C PRO A 83 12.87 -5.84 -6.32
N HIS A 84 12.15 -6.60 -7.14
CA HIS A 84 11.79 -6.17 -8.50
C HIS A 84 10.86 -4.94 -8.49
N ILE A 85 9.97 -4.85 -7.50
CA ILE A 85 9.06 -3.71 -7.33
C ILE A 85 9.88 -2.47 -6.94
N LEU A 86 10.83 -2.60 -6.01
CA LEU A 86 11.72 -1.51 -5.62
C LEU A 86 12.63 -1.05 -6.76
N SER A 87 13.21 -1.97 -7.51
CA SER A 87 14.05 -1.66 -8.68
C SER A 87 13.26 -0.86 -9.70
N LYS A 88 12.05 -1.33 -10.05
CA LYS A 88 11.20 -0.65 -11.03
C LYS A 88 10.77 0.74 -10.55
N ALA A 89 10.47 0.91 -9.27
CA ALA A 89 10.21 2.23 -8.69
C ALA A 89 11.42 3.15 -8.82
N GLY A 90 12.61 2.64 -8.49
CA GLY A 90 13.87 3.35 -8.60
C GLY A 90 14.14 3.83 -10.02
N GLU A 91 13.92 2.98 -11.02
CA GLU A 91 14.09 3.33 -12.44
C GLU A 91 13.14 4.46 -12.88
N ILE A 92 11.89 4.44 -12.42
CA ILE A 92 10.91 5.50 -12.72
C ILE A 92 11.33 6.81 -12.04
N VAL A 93 11.69 6.73 -10.77
CA VAL A 93 12.20 7.87 -9.99
C VAL A 93 13.47 8.44 -10.63
N GLN A 94 14.35 7.61 -11.19
CA GLN A 94 15.55 8.09 -11.88
C GLN A 94 15.23 8.93 -13.13
N LYS A 95 14.17 8.57 -13.85
CA LYS A 95 13.76 9.22 -15.11
C LYS A 95 12.78 10.38 -14.92
N ALA A 96 12.28 10.59 -13.70
CA ALA A 96 11.30 11.63 -13.42
C ALA A 96 11.90 13.04 -13.56
N ASP A 97 11.15 13.90 -14.24
CA ASP A 97 11.36 15.33 -14.44
C ASP A 97 10.51 16.18 -13.47
N VAL A 98 9.42 15.61 -12.95
CA VAL A 98 8.57 16.18 -11.89
C VAL A 98 8.01 15.07 -11.00
N CYS A 99 7.77 15.36 -9.72
CA CYS A 99 7.15 14.43 -8.78
C CYS A 99 6.04 15.07 -7.96
N LEU A 100 4.89 14.39 -7.89
CA LEU A 100 3.79 14.74 -7.00
C LEU A 100 3.71 13.74 -5.85
N VAL A 101 3.77 14.24 -4.61
CA VAL A 101 3.56 13.44 -3.39
C VAL A 101 2.19 13.79 -2.83
N VAL A 102 1.25 12.86 -2.88
CA VAL A 102 -0.16 13.14 -2.57
C VAL A 102 -0.59 12.34 -1.34
N GLY A 103 -1.00 13.02 -0.28
CA GLY A 103 -1.61 12.40 0.91
C GLY A 103 -0.71 11.38 1.62
N ALA A 104 0.61 11.54 1.53
CA ALA A 104 1.58 10.67 2.20
C ALA A 104 2.20 11.38 3.40
N SER A 105 2.38 10.67 4.52
CA SER A 105 3.06 11.21 5.71
C SER A 105 4.58 11.32 5.56
N SER A 106 5.14 10.76 4.48
CA SER A 106 6.59 10.75 4.19
C SER A 106 7.45 10.16 5.32
N ALA A 107 6.90 9.23 6.11
CA ALA A 107 7.58 8.63 7.26
C ALA A 107 7.99 7.15 7.08
N VAL A 108 7.42 6.44 6.11
CA VAL A 108 7.62 5.00 5.94
C VAL A 108 8.72 4.71 4.91
N TYR A 109 9.81 4.11 5.37
CA TYR A 109 10.93 3.68 4.54
C TYR A 109 10.67 2.30 3.93
N PRO A 110 11.23 2.01 2.74
CA PRO A 110 12.13 2.84 1.92
C PRO A 110 11.42 3.87 1.01
N VAL A 111 10.10 3.84 0.89
CA VAL A 111 9.34 4.66 -0.08
C VAL A 111 9.55 6.17 0.14
N ALA A 112 9.60 6.61 1.39
CA ALA A 112 9.88 8.02 1.73
C ALA A 112 11.23 8.53 1.21
N SER A 113 12.19 7.64 0.93
CA SER A 113 13.52 8.04 0.43
C SER A 113 13.49 8.52 -1.03
N PHE A 114 12.51 8.08 -1.84
CA PHE A 114 12.40 8.47 -3.25
C PHE A 114 12.19 9.98 -3.41
N THR A 115 11.27 10.54 -2.62
CA THR A 115 10.97 11.98 -2.61
C THR A 115 12.21 12.80 -2.27
N ARG A 116 12.94 12.40 -1.23
CA ARG A 116 14.18 13.07 -0.82
C ARG A 116 15.27 12.96 -1.90
N SER A 117 15.39 11.81 -2.54
CA SER A 117 16.35 11.59 -3.63
C SER A 117 16.09 12.52 -4.82
N LEU A 118 14.83 12.72 -5.19
CA LEU A 118 14.43 13.64 -6.27
C LEU A 118 14.74 15.09 -5.91
N ALA A 119 14.34 15.52 -4.72
CA ALA A 119 14.61 16.88 -4.25
C ALA A 119 16.12 17.18 -4.22
N ASN A 120 16.95 16.24 -3.74
CA ASN A 120 18.41 16.39 -3.72
C ASN A 120 19.05 16.48 -5.12
N ARG A 121 18.37 15.97 -6.15
CA ARG A 121 18.79 16.07 -7.56
C ARG A 121 18.32 17.37 -8.23
N GLY A 122 17.60 18.23 -7.50
CA GLY A 122 16.98 19.44 -8.05
C GLY A 122 15.76 19.17 -8.93
N ILE A 123 15.19 17.96 -8.88
CA ILE A 123 13.94 17.65 -9.58
C ILE A 123 12.80 18.31 -8.81
N PRO A 124 11.91 19.07 -9.48
CA PRO A 124 10.75 19.67 -8.85
C PRO A 124 9.85 18.62 -8.17
N VAL A 125 9.68 18.76 -6.86
CA VAL A 125 8.77 17.94 -6.07
C VAL A 125 7.70 18.82 -5.45
N ALA A 126 6.44 18.48 -5.70
CA ALA A 126 5.28 19.11 -5.09
C ALA A 126 4.55 18.14 -4.16
N GLU A 127 4.39 18.54 -2.91
CA GLU A 127 3.57 17.83 -1.93
C GLU A 127 2.16 18.42 -1.89
N ILE A 128 1.16 17.55 -1.90
CA ILE A 128 -0.25 17.88 -1.71
C ILE A 128 -0.71 17.13 -0.47
N ASN A 129 -0.86 17.84 0.64
CA ASN A 129 -1.24 17.23 1.91
C ASN A 129 -1.98 18.22 2.80
N VAL A 130 -2.80 17.72 3.72
CA VAL A 130 -3.55 18.57 4.68
C VAL A 130 -2.62 19.20 5.71
N GLU A 131 -1.57 18.45 6.07
CA GLU A 131 -0.58 18.82 7.07
C GLU A 131 0.82 18.76 6.47
N VAL A 132 1.75 19.50 7.08
CA VAL A 132 3.17 19.39 6.78
C VAL A 132 3.71 18.03 7.24
N THR A 133 4.73 17.54 6.54
CA THR A 133 5.41 16.28 6.82
C THR A 133 6.88 16.53 7.17
N PRO A 134 7.59 15.53 7.72
CA PRO A 134 9.03 15.62 7.92
C PRO A 134 9.82 15.87 6.62
N ALA A 135 9.22 15.67 5.43
CA ALA A 135 9.87 15.94 4.17
C ALA A 135 9.60 17.36 3.63
N THR A 136 8.53 18.04 4.05
CA THR A 136 8.04 19.29 3.45
C THR A 136 9.13 20.36 3.27
N HIS A 137 9.99 20.56 4.27
CA HIS A 137 11.06 21.56 4.24
C HIS A 137 12.15 21.29 3.19
N LEU A 138 12.21 20.06 2.64
CA LEU A 138 13.13 19.66 1.59
C LEU A 138 12.52 19.81 0.19
N LEU A 139 11.21 20.06 0.10
CA LEU A 139 10.47 20.05 -1.16
C LEU A 139 10.32 21.46 -1.71
N GLN A 140 10.24 21.56 -3.04
CA GLN A 140 10.12 22.85 -3.71
C GLN A 140 8.72 23.46 -3.55
N TYR A 141 7.68 22.62 -3.50
CA TYR A 141 6.31 23.07 -3.37
C TYR A 141 5.54 22.25 -2.32
N HIS A 142 4.71 22.94 -1.56
CA HIS A 142 3.72 22.35 -0.67
C HIS A 142 2.38 23.05 -0.89
N PHE A 143 1.38 22.27 -1.30
CA PHE A 143 0.01 22.71 -1.46
C PHE A 143 -0.82 22.14 -0.32
N GLN A 144 -1.18 23.01 0.61
CA GLN A 144 -1.96 22.61 1.78
C GLN A 144 -3.43 22.39 1.41
N GLY A 145 -3.98 21.22 1.73
CA GLY A 145 -5.39 20.92 1.57
C GLY A 145 -5.70 19.46 1.25
N LYS A 146 -6.99 19.15 1.08
CA LYS A 146 -7.41 17.81 0.65
C LYS A 146 -7.02 17.61 -0.80
N SER A 147 -6.39 16.48 -1.12
CA SER A 147 -5.96 16.16 -2.49
C SER A 147 -7.11 16.17 -3.49
N GLY A 148 -8.31 15.76 -3.08
CA GLY A 148 -9.52 15.80 -3.91
C GLY A 148 -9.96 17.21 -4.31
N ASP A 149 -9.59 18.24 -3.55
CA ASP A 149 -9.93 19.64 -3.85
C ASP A 149 -8.79 20.37 -4.57
N VAL A 150 -7.54 20.03 -4.24
CA VAL A 150 -6.33 20.72 -4.74
C VAL A 150 -5.92 20.21 -6.12
N LEU A 151 -5.90 18.89 -6.33
CA LEU A 151 -5.42 18.31 -7.59
C LEU A 151 -6.24 18.76 -8.81
N PRO A 152 -7.60 18.79 -8.78
CA PRO A 152 -8.36 19.27 -9.93
C PRO A 152 -7.97 20.70 -10.33
N LYS A 153 -7.88 21.62 -9.36
CA LYS A 153 -7.49 23.02 -9.62
C LYS A 153 -6.09 23.14 -10.23
N LEU A 154 -5.16 22.31 -9.77
CA LEU A 154 -3.79 22.28 -10.29
C LEU A 154 -3.77 21.83 -11.75
N PHE A 155 -4.51 20.76 -12.09
CA PHE A 155 -4.58 20.25 -13.45
C PHE A 155 -5.36 21.17 -14.39
N ASP A 156 -6.46 21.77 -13.93
CA ASP A 156 -7.24 22.74 -14.71
C ASP A 156 -6.39 23.97 -15.11
N SER A 157 -5.45 24.36 -14.26
CA SER A 157 -4.52 25.46 -14.54
C SER A 157 -3.44 25.08 -15.57
N LEU A 158 -3.20 23.78 -15.80
CA LEU A 158 -2.18 23.26 -16.72
C LEU A 158 -2.75 22.94 -18.12
N THR A 159 -4.06 22.77 -18.26
CA THR A 159 -4.75 22.48 -19.53
C THR A 159 -5.15 23.73 -20.32
N LEU A 160 -4.78 24.93 -19.86
CA LEU A 160 -5.04 26.21 -20.53
C LEU A 160 -3.98 26.62 -21.58
N THR A 161 -3.15 25.67 -22.03
CA THR A 161 -2.22 25.81 -23.17
C THR A 161 -2.52 24.78 -24.24
#